data_AF-A0A2R5GC88-F1
#
_entry.id   AF-A0A2R5GC88-F1
#
_cell.length_a   1.000
_cell.length_b   1.000
_cell.length_c   1.000
_cell.angle_alpha   90.00
_cell.angle_beta   90.00
_cell.angle_gamma   90.00
#
_symmetry.space_group_name_H-M   'P 1'
#
loop_
_entity.id
_entity.type
_entity.pdbx_description
1 polymer ?
#
loop_
_entity_poly.entity_id
_entity_poly.type
_entity_poly.pdbx_seq_one_letter_code
_entity_poly.pdbx_strand_id
1 'polypeptide(L)'
;MVSTREFWKNPVKTLKSKASSSQNASGILEVNMDEDEEVPMTEGENESSAIKNSQERWEDMQERVRRESPYADRPNWQLASMFVKAGDDLRQQQLGVLFVSTFQKIFLEERVPVWLSPYKVIATGNSCGLLEPARNSDSIARIKERGGYDGIDKYFLEQFGPKNSKRYKRAQRNFLQSLAGYSIVSYLIKLHDRHNGNVLMDLNGHLLHIDFGFMLGYSHRLERSPFKLTKDFVEILGGPYSKTFQTFRRLMEKAYIAANKHHKEIILLAELMSVGDSTSECFAGGRRWVIDELRDRFRPGASTRRLKVHINDMIDWSMGNYTTRCYDRYQRCVNGIW
;
A
#
# COMPACT_ATOMS: atom_id res chain seq x y z
N MET A 1 23.03 17.29 -5.53
CA MET A 1 21.72 17.03 -4.88
C MET A 1 20.63 17.14 -5.92
N VAL A 2 20.37 16.05 -6.63
CA VAL A 2 19.18 15.92 -7.47
C VAL A 2 18.19 15.12 -6.64
N SER A 3 17.04 15.71 -6.37
CA SER A 3 15.97 15.12 -5.57
C SER A 3 15.52 13.78 -6.19
N THR A 4 15.19 12.80 -5.35
CA THR A 4 14.58 11.48 -5.64
C THR A 4 13.31 11.50 -6.51
N ARG A 5 12.93 12.66 -7.05
CA ARG A 5 11.62 12.98 -7.62
C ARG A 5 11.55 12.95 -9.15
N GLU A 6 12.68 12.99 -9.87
CA GLU A 6 12.64 13.02 -11.35
C GLU A 6 12.53 11.65 -12.03
N PHE A 7 12.78 10.55 -11.33
CA PHE A 7 12.88 9.22 -11.94
C PHE A 7 11.54 8.58 -12.36
N TRP A 8 10.41 9.09 -11.89
CA TRP A 8 9.08 8.62 -12.31
C TRP A 8 8.66 9.07 -13.72
N LYS A 9 9.55 9.78 -14.44
CA LYS A 9 9.24 10.41 -15.73
C LYS A 9 9.58 9.57 -16.97
N ASN A 10 10.45 8.55 -16.92
CA ASN A 10 10.68 7.61 -18.04
C ASN A 10 11.79 6.58 -17.74
N PRO A 11 11.56 5.25 -17.90
CA PRO A 11 12.66 4.30 -17.91
C PRO A 11 12.61 3.36 -19.13
N VAL A 12 13.29 3.72 -20.22
CA VAL A 12 13.77 2.71 -21.19
C VAL A 12 15.13 3.13 -21.74
N LYS A 13 16.20 2.50 -21.26
CA LYS A 13 17.43 2.29 -22.03
C LYS A 13 17.89 0.86 -21.82
N THR A 14 17.77 0.06 -22.88
CA THR A 14 18.10 -1.37 -22.90
C THR A 14 19.60 -1.55 -23.16
N LEU A 15 20.30 -2.24 -22.25
CA LEU A 15 21.66 -2.76 -22.47
C LEU A 15 21.58 -4.27 -22.64
N LYS A 16 22.10 -4.78 -23.76
CA LYS A 16 22.19 -6.21 -24.10
C LYS A 16 23.47 -6.82 -23.51
N SER A 17 23.37 -7.90 -22.73
CA SER A 17 24.33 -9.02 -22.82
C SER A 17 23.91 -10.29 -22.08
N LYS A 18 24.19 -11.39 -22.79
CA LYS A 18 24.32 -12.85 -22.55
C LYS A 18 24.00 -13.48 -21.18
N ALA A 19 23.36 -14.65 -21.32
CA ALA A 19 22.73 -15.51 -20.33
C ALA A 19 23.65 -16.50 -19.61
N SER A 20 23.22 -16.96 -18.44
CA SER A 20 23.30 -18.37 -17.99
C SER A 20 22.15 -18.68 -17.01
N SER A 21 21.75 -19.94 -16.95
CA SER A 21 20.45 -20.47 -16.54
C SER A 21 20.44 -21.14 -15.15
N SER A 22 19.33 -21.07 -14.42
CA SER A 22 18.81 -22.19 -13.59
C SER A 22 17.39 -21.91 -13.07
N GLN A 23 16.56 -22.96 -13.03
CA GLN A 23 15.11 -22.99 -12.74
C GLN A 23 14.81 -23.13 -11.23
N ASN A 24 13.65 -22.63 -10.77
CA ASN A 24 12.60 -23.45 -10.11
C ASN A 24 11.40 -22.64 -9.58
N ALA A 25 10.26 -23.32 -9.51
CA ALA A 25 8.89 -22.81 -9.31
C ALA A 25 8.30 -23.16 -7.93
N SER A 26 7.28 -22.40 -7.52
CA SER A 26 6.20 -22.75 -6.57
C SER A 26 5.14 -21.64 -6.66
N GLY A 27 3.82 -21.84 -6.72
CA GLY A 27 2.96 -22.93 -6.24
C GLY A 27 2.14 -22.38 -5.06
N ILE A 28 1.04 -21.66 -5.32
CA ILE A 28 0.15 -21.09 -4.28
C ILE A 28 -1.11 -21.97 -4.17
N LEU A 29 -1.42 -22.35 -2.93
CA LEU A 29 -2.57 -23.16 -2.54
C LEU A 29 -3.79 -22.26 -2.28
N GLU A 30 -4.91 -22.58 -2.92
CA GLU A 30 -6.23 -22.02 -2.60
C GLU A 30 -6.85 -22.76 -1.40
N VAL A 31 -7.46 -22.01 -0.49
CA VAL A 31 -8.24 -22.56 0.63
C VAL A 31 -9.66 -22.02 0.50
N ASN A 32 -10.60 -22.94 0.29
CA ASN A 32 -12.05 -22.70 0.23
C ASN A 32 -12.62 -22.40 1.62
N MET A 33 -13.57 -21.47 1.65
CA MET A 33 -14.59 -21.37 2.69
C MET A 33 -15.93 -21.00 2.04
N ASP A 34 -16.85 -21.97 2.01
CA ASP A 34 -18.30 -21.84 1.78
C ASP A 34 -18.94 -21.07 2.96
N GLU A 35 -20.11 -20.43 2.92
CA GLU A 35 -21.23 -20.32 1.97
C GLU A 35 -22.05 -19.10 2.47
N ASP A 36 -22.52 -18.22 1.58
CA ASP A 36 -23.85 -17.60 1.63
C ASP A 36 -24.01 -16.52 0.53
N GLU A 37 -25.07 -16.71 -0.27
CA GLU A 37 -25.52 -16.01 -1.49
C GLU A 37 -24.81 -16.37 -2.81
N GLU A 38 -25.16 -17.54 -3.36
CA GLU A 38 -25.03 -17.83 -4.79
C GLU A 38 -25.88 -16.84 -5.62
N VAL A 39 -25.21 -16.03 -6.44
CA VAL A 39 -25.83 -15.31 -7.55
C VAL A 39 -25.34 -15.99 -8.83
N PRO A 40 -26.22 -16.39 -9.77
CA PRO A 40 -25.82 -17.22 -10.90
C PRO A 40 -24.75 -16.53 -11.74
N MET A 41 -23.67 -17.25 -12.00
CA MET A 41 -22.63 -16.88 -12.96
C MET A 41 -23.22 -16.97 -14.36
N THR A 42 -23.70 -15.86 -14.90
CA THR A 42 -23.91 -15.72 -16.34
C THR A 42 -22.56 -15.46 -16.99
N GLU A 43 -22.10 -16.46 -17.75
CA GLU A 43 -20.95 -16.39 -18.66
C GLU A 43 -21.12 -15.23 -19.66
N GLY A 44 -19.99 -14.56 -19.97
CA GLY A 44 -19.86 -13.81 -21.21
C GLY A 44 -20.09 -12.30 -21.14
N GLU A 45 -19.41 -11.58 -20.25
CA GLU A 45 -19.09 -10.17 -20.50
C GLU A 45 -17.57 -10.01 -20.58
N ASN A 46 -17.08 -9.70 -21.78
CA ASN A 46 -15.68 -9.35 -22.06
C ASN A 46 -15.17 -8.31 -21.04
N GLU A 47 -14.38 -8.74 -20.05
CA GLU A 47 -13.72 -7.85 -19.08
C GLU A 47 -12.67 -6.91 -19.73
N SER A 48 -12.51 -6.96 -21.05
CA SER A 48 -11.52 -6.20 -21.84
C SER A 48 -11.99 -4.80 -22.29
N SER A 49 -13.27 -4.43 -22.16
CA SER A 49 -13.72 -3.09 -22.56
C SER A 49 -13.84 -2.13 -21.37
N ALA A 50 -13.02 -1.08 -21.42
CA ALA A 50 -13.01 0.13 -20.59
C ALA A 50 -12.31 0.05 -19.22
N ILE A 51 -11.02 -0.29 -19.23
CA ILE A 51 -10.08 0.34 -18.28
C ILE A 51 -9.54 1.58 -18.99
N LYS A 52 -10.03 2.78 -18.65
CA LYS A 52 -9.50 4.05 -19.17
C LYS A 52 -8.23 4.43 -18.40
N ASN A 53 -7.30 3.51 -18.24
CA ASN A 53 -5.98 3.84 -17.74
C ASN A 53 -5.06 4.04 -18.94
N SER A 54 -4.45 5.22 -19.05
CA SER A 54 -3.47 5.54 -20.12
C SER A 54 -2.18 4.71 -20.04
N GLN A 55 -2.07 3.87 -19.02
CA GLN A 55 -0.93 2.99 -18.77
C GLN A 55 -1.23 1.60 -19.33
N GLU A 56 -0.34 1.13 -20.20
CA GLU A 56 -0.33 -0.25 -20.71
C GLU A 56 -0.37 -1.23 -19.53
N ARG A 57 -1.23 -2.25 -19.60
CA ARG A 57 -1.26 -3.29 -18.57
C ARG A 57 0.03 -4.09 -18.60
N TRP A 58 0.40 -4.63 -17.46
CA TRP A 58 1.57 -5.49 -17.34
C TRP A 58 1.50 -6.69 -18.30
N GLU A 59 0.31 -7.28 -18.45
CA GLU A 59 0.10 -8.42 -19.34
C GLU A 59 0.34 -8.04 -20.82
N ASP A 60 -0.18 -6.89 -21.24
CA ASP A 60 0.01 -6.37 -22.61
C ASP A 60 1.49 -6.04 -22.88
N MET A 61 2.17 -5.43 -21.90
CA MET A 61 3.61 -5.17 -21.97
C MET A 61 4.42 -6.47 -22.08
N GLN A 62 4.05 -7.50 -21.32
CA GLN A 62 4.70 -8.81 -21.39
C GLN A 62 4.56 -9.41 -22.79
N GLU A 63 3.37 -9.39 -23.37
CA GLU A 63 3.14 -9.89 -24.72
C GLU A 63 3.91 -9.09 -25.77
N ARG A 64 3.87 -7.76 -25.69
CA ARG A 64 4.59 -6.89 -26.63
C ARG A 64 6.10 -7.15 -26.57
N VAL A 65 6.68 -7.17 -25.38
CA VAL A 65 8.12 -7.44 -25.19
C VAL A 65 8.47 -8.88 -25.60
N ARG A 66 7.58 -9.85 -25.38
CA ARG A 66 7.78 -11.23 -25.84
C ARG A 66 7.86 -11.31 -27.36
N ARG A 67 6.96 -10.65 -28.09
CA ARG A 67 6.95 -10.63 -29.57
C ARG A 67 8.24 -10.06 -30.15
N GLU A 68 8.87 -9.11 -29.46
CA GLU A 68 10.14 -8.50 -29.86
C GLU A 68 11.38 -9.27 -29.36
N SER A 69 11.20 -10.29 -28.52
CA SER A 69 12.30 -10.99 -27.86
C SER A 69 12.90 -12.08 -28.76
N PRO A 70 14.23 -12.12 -28.96
CA PRO A 70 14.88 -13.24 -29.64
C PRO A 70 14.81 -14.56 -28.84
N TYR A 71 14.28 -14.52 -27.62
CA TYR A 71 14.12 -15.66 -26.73
C TYR A 71 12.65 -16.06 -26.51
N ALA A 72 11.71 -15.51 -27.31
CA ALA A 72 10.26 -15.70 -27.14
C ALA A 72 9.80 -17.16 -27.13
N ASP A 73 10.49 -18.00 -27.91
CA ASP A 73 10.20 -19.42 -28.09
C ASP A 73 10.69 -20.30 -26.93
N ARG A 74 11.43 -19.73 -25.97
CA ARG A 74 11.90 -20.49 -24.81
C ARG A 74 10.69 -20.80 -23.90
N PRO A 75 10.48 -22.07 -23.50
CA PRO A 75 9.30 -22.47 -22.72
C PRO A 75 9.25 -21.82 -21.33
N ASN A 76 10.39 -21.39 -20.80
CA ASN A 76 10.55 -20.72 -19.51
C ASN A 76 10.80 -19.21 -19.64
N TRP A 77 10.50 -18.60 -20.79
CA TRP A 77 10.65 -17.17 -20.95
C TRP A 77 9.73 -16.42 -19.98
N GLN A 78 10.30 -15.48 -19.22
CA GLN A 78 9.56 -14.61 -18.31
C GLN A 78 10.15 -13.21 -18.36
N LEU A 79 9.26 -12.21 -18.32
CA LEU A 79 9.65 -10.82 -18.14
C LEU A 79 9.59 -10.46 -16.65
N ALA A 80 10.66 -9.88 -16.14
CA ALA A 80 10.71 -9.24 -14.83
C ALA A 80 10.98 -7.74 -15.00
N SER A 81 10.41 -6.94 -14.12
CA SER A 81 10.68 -5.50 -14.04
C SER A 81 11.15 -5.16 -12.63
N MET A 82 12.12 -4.25 -12.53
CA MET A 82 12.67 -3.79 -11.27
C MET A 82 13.09 -2.32 -11.38
N PHE A 83 12.90 -1.58 -10.30
CA PHE A 83 13.54 -0.29 -10.11
C PHE A 83 14.91 -0.49 -9.48
N VAL A 84 15.93 0.11 -10.09
CA VAL A 84 17.27 0.20 -9.51
C VAL A 84 17.39 1.58 -8.86
N LYS A 85 17.50 1.63 -7.53
CA LYS A 85 17.71 2.86 -6.79
C LYS A 85 19.18 2.96 -6.41
N ALA A 86 19.84 4.02 -6.85
CA ALA A 86 21.22 4.33 -6.50
C ALA A 86 21.25 5.69 -5.78
N GLY A 87 22.02 5.77 -4.70
CA GLY A 87 22.11 6.94 -3.82
C GLY A 87 21.20 6.89 -2.58
N ASP A 88 20.38 5.85 -2.44
CA ASP A 88 19.40 5.72 -1.34
C ASP A 88 19.61 4.43 -0.56
N ASP A 89 19.47 4.51 0.76
CA ASP A 89 19.50 3.36 1.64
C ASP A 89 18.12 2.68 1.70
N LEU A 90 18.02 1.48 1.13
CA LEU A 90 16.76 0.73 1.08
C LEU A 90 16.52 -0.14 2.31
N ARG A 91 17.44 -0.21 3.29
CA ARG A 91 17.29 -1.07 4.47
C ARG A 91 16.05 -0.70 5.28
N GLN A 92 15.76 0.59 5.41
CA GLN A 92 14.56 1.09 6.07
C GLN A 92 13.29 0.71 5.31
N GLN A 93 13.30 0.88 3.99
CA GLN A 93 12.18 0.50 3.14
C GLN A 93 11.92 -1.01 3.16
N GLN A 94 13.00 -1.82 3.18
CA GLN A 94 12.93 -3.27 3.31
C GLN A 94 12.35 -3.69 4.67
N LEU A 95 12.71 -3.00 5.75
CA LEU A 95 12.09 -3.20 7.07
C LEU A 95 10.60 -2.84 7.06
N GLY A 96 10.22 -1.74 6.41
CA GLY A 96 8.82 -1.36 6.28
C GLY A 96 7.99 -2.40 5.52
N VAL A 97 8.52 -2.93 4.42
CA VAL A 97 7.91 -4.06 3.70
C VAL A 97 7.81 -5.31 4.58
N LEU A 98 8.83 -5.59 5.40
CA LEU A 98 8.80 -6.73 6.32
C LEU A 98 7.68 -6.58 7.35
N PHE A 99 7.46 -5.39 7.92
CA PHE A 99 6.29 -5.13 8.77
C PHE A 99 4.98 -5.41 8.03
N VAL A 100 4.82 -4.90 6.80
CA VAL A 100 3.61 -5.12 5.99
C VAL A 100 3.36 -6.62 5.77
N SER A 101 4.41 -7.39 5.45
CA SER A 101 4.33 -8.85 5.29
C SER A 101 3.92 -9.55 6.59
N THR A 102 4.48 -9.16 7.73
CA THR A 102 4.11 -9.74 9.04
C THR A 102 2.65 -9.41 9.39
N PHE A 103 2.21 -8.16 9.20
CA PHE A 103 0.81 -7.79 9.41
C PHE A 103 -0.14 -8.55 8.48
N GLN A 104 0.22 -8.73 7.20
CA GLN A 104 -0.56 -9.50 6.26
C GLN A 104 -0.74 -10.94 6.75
N LYS A 105 0.33 -11.59 7.21
CA LYS A 105 0.28 -12.94 7.80
C LYS A 105 -0.64 -12.99 9.01
N ILE A 106 -0.51 -12.04 9.95
CA ILE A 106 -1.36 -11.94 11.14
C ILE A 106 -2.85 -11.80 10.76
N PHE A 107 -3.17 -10.95 9.79
CA PHE A 107 -4.55 -10.75 9.37
C PHE A 107 -5.15 -11.96 8.67
N LEU A 108 -4.34 -12.73 7.92
CA LEU A 108 -4.75 -14.01 7.35
C LEU A 108 -5.02 -15.04 8.46
N GLU A 109 -4.13 -15.16 9.45
CA GLU A 109 -4.29 -16.07 10.59
C GLU A 109 -5.55 -15.77 11.42
N GLU A 110 -5.81 -14.48 11.69
CA GLU A 110 -6.99 -14.02 12.44
C GLU A 110 -8.25 -13.90 11.56
N ARG A 111 -8.20 -14.29 10.28
CA ARG A 111 -9.30 -14.23 9.32
C ARG A 111 -9.93 -12.84 9.21
N VAL A 112 -9.11 -11.80 9.29
CA VAL A 112 -9.53 -10.41 9.11
C VAL A 112 -9.42 -10.06 7.62
N PRO A 113 -10.52 -9.74 6.93
CA PRO A 113 -10.53 -9.57 5.48
C PRO A 113 -10.05 -8.16 5.07
N VAL A 114 -8.89 -7.75 5.57
CA VAL A 114 -8.16 -6.59 5.04
C VAL A 114 -7.24 -7.04 3.91
N TRP A 115 -6.83 -6.09 3.10
CA TRP A 115 -5.92 -6.34 1.99
C TRP A 115 -4.63 -5.55 2.19
N LEU A 116 -3.49 -6.22 2.02
CA LEU A 116 -2.15 -5.64 2.03
C LEU A 116 -1.36 -6.28 0.90
N SER A 117 -0.45 -5.53 0.29
CA SER A 117 0.42 -6.04 -0.77
C SER A 117 1.88 -5.63 -0.51
N PRO A 118 2.67 -6.48 0.18
CA PRO A 118 4.10 -6.25 0.32
C PRO A 118 4.79 -6.44 -1.04
N TYR A 119 5.51 -5.43 -1.51
CA TYR A 119 6.34 -5.53 -2.72
C TYR A 119 7.78 -5.90 -2.34
N LYS A 120 8.52 -6.53 -3.26
CA LYS A 120 9.89 -6.96 -2.97
C LYS A 120 10.86 -5.78 -2.96
N VAL A 121 11.69 -5.74 -1.92
CA VAL A 121 12.81 -4.79 -1.80
C VAL A 121 14.04 -5.56 -1.37
N ILE A 122 15.15 -5.32 -2.04
CA ILE A 122 16.44 -5.92 -1.73
C ILE A 122 17.45 -4.78 -1.64
N ALA A 123 17.91 -4.46 -0.42
CA ALA A 123 19.08 -3.63 -0.24
C ALA A 123 20.33 -4.44 -0.67
N THR A 124 21.06 -3.95 -1.67
CA THR A 124 22.28 -4.60 -2.17
C THR A 124 23.55 -3.94 -1.62
N GLY A 125 23.43 -2.79 -0.97
CA GLY A 125 24.50 -2.07 -0.29
C GLY A 125 23.94 -0.90 0.53
N ASN A 126 24.81 -0.07 1.09
CA ASN A 126 24.42 1.00 2.02
C ASN A 126 23.76 2.21 1.33
N SER A 127 23.77 2.26 -0.01
CA SER A 127 23.20 3.35 -0.81
C SER A 127 22.64 2.86 -2.13
N CYS A 128 22.30 1.57 -2.23
CA CYS A 128 21.70 1.02 -3.44
C CYS A 128 20.84 -0.20 -3.15
N GLY A 129 19.89 -0.44 -4.05
CA GLY A 129 19.18 -1.70 -4.10
C GLY A 129 18.10 -1.74 -5.17
N LEU A 130 17.31 -2.81 -5.10
CA LEU A 130 16.33 -3.18 -6.09
C LEU A 130 14.93 -3.16 -5.46
N LEU A 131 13.96 -2.64 -6.21
CA LEU A 131 12.55 -2.65 -5.81
C LEU A 131 11.70 -3.24 -6.93
N GLU A 132 10.73 -4.07 -6.55
CA GLU A 132 9.68 -4.49 -7.47
C GLU A 132 8.67 -3.36 -7.69
N PRO A 133 8.37 -2.98 -8.94
CA PRO A 133 7.33 -2.00 -9.23
C PRO A 133 5.95 -2.55 -8.88
N ALA A 134 5.10 -1.69 -8.30
CA ALA A 134 3.69 -1.99 -8.15
C ALA A 134 3.01 -2.01 -9.54
N ARG A 135 2.78 -3.23 -10.05
CA ARG A 135 2.20 -3.44 -11.38
C ARG A 135 0.77 -2.97 -11.43
N ASN A 136 0.31 -2.57 -12.61
CA ASN A 136 -1.09 -2.22 -12.86
C ASN A 136 -1.63 -1.18 -11.85
N SER A 137 -0.80 -0.23 -11.42
CA SER A 137 -1.16 0.77 -10.43
C SER A 137 -0.56 2.13 -10.77
N ASP A 138 -1.23 3.18 -10.33
CA ASP A 138 -0.78 4.57 -10.49
C ASP A 138 -0.96 5.32 -9.17
N SER A 139 -0.14 6.34 -8.93
CA SER A 139 -0.26 7.12 -7.70
C SER A 139 -1.53 7.97 -7.73
N ILE A 140 -2.13 8.21 -6.56
CA ILE A 140 -3.32 9.08 -6.44
C ILE A 140 -3.02 10.46 -7.05
N ALA A 141 -1.79 10.95 -6.89
CA ALA A 141 -1.34 12.22 -7.47
C ALA A 141 -1.38 12.21 -9.00
N ARG A 142 -0.84 11.15 -9.63
CA ARG A 142 -0.85 11.02 -11.10
C ARG A 142 -2.26 10.81 -11.63
N ILE A 143 -3.11 10.07 -10.92
CA ILE A 143 -4.52 9.91 -11.26
C ILE A 143 -5.23 11.27 -11.29
N LYS A 144 -5.03 12.10 -10.25
CA LYS A 144 -5.61 13.45 -10.18
C LYS A 144 -5.07 14.37 -11.27
N GLU A 145 -3.75 14.39 -11.47
CA GLU A 145 -3.09 15.20 -12.49
C GLU A 145 -3.58 14.86 -13.90
N ARG A 146 -3.58 13.58 -14.27
CA ARG A 146 -3.97 13.11 -15.62
C ARG A 146 -5.44 13.32 -15.92
N GLY A 147 -6.30 13.05 -14.95
CA GLY A 147 -7.74 13.17 -15.13
C GLY A 147 -8.29 14.57 -14.89
N GLY A 148 -7.46 15.52 -14.44
CA GLY A 148 -7.91 16.84 -14.03
C GLY A 148 -8.95 16.77 -12.90
N TYR A 149 -8.87 15.75 -12.04
CA TYR A 149 -9.85 15.53 -10.99
C TYR A 149 -9.46 16.28 -9.71
N ASP A 150 -10.39 17.06 -9.16
CA ASP A 150 -10.22 17.63 -7.82
C ASP A 150 -10.23 16.53 -6.73
N GLY A 151 -11.04 15.48 -6.94
CA GLY A 151 -11.25 14.36 -6.03
C GLY A 151 -11.23 13.02 -6.76
N ILE A 152 -10.78 11.97 -6.07
CA ILE A 152 -10.67 10.63 -6.67
C ILE A 152 -12.02 9.90 -6.81
N ASP A 153 -13.08 10.41 -6.20
CA ASP A 153 -14.45 9.91 -6.36
C ASP A 153 -14.92 9.96 -7.82
N LYS A 154 -14.56 11.02 -8.56
CA LYS A 154 -14.84 11.15 -10.00
C LYS A 154 -14.12 10.09 -10.82
N TYR A 155 -12.84 9.86 -10.55
CA TYR A 155 -12.07 8.77 -11.16
C TYR A 155 -12.73 7.42 -10.89
N PHE A 156 -13.18 7.18 -9.66
CA PHE A 156 -13.82 5.93 -9.28
C PHE A 156 -15.10 5.66 -10.10
N LEU A 157 -15.93 6.68 -10.33
CA LEU A 157 -17.10 6.58 -11.20
C LEU A 157 -16.74 6.33 -12.66
N GLU A 158 -15.69 7.00 -13.15
CA GLU A 158 -15.26 6.85 -14.54
C GLU A 158 -14.65 5.47 -14.83
N GLN A 159 -13.86 4.92 -13.91
CA GLN A 159 -13.17 3.64 -14.11
C GLN A 159 -14.01 2.41 -13.76
N PHE A 160 -14.87 2.52 -12.75
CA PHE A 160 -15.63 1.39 -12.24
C PHE A 160 -17.13 1.47 -12.55
N GLY A 161 -17.58 2.56 -13.19
CA GLY A 161 -18.96 2.78 -13.58
C GLY A 161 -19.82 3.37 -12.46
N PRO A 162 -21.16 3.39 -12.63
CA PRO A 162 -22.06 4.01 -11.67
C PRO A 162 -22.08 3.24 -10.33
N LYS A 163 -22.40 3.95 -9.23
CA LYS A 163 -22.32 3.42 -7.85
C LYS A 163 -23.14 2.14 -7.60
N ASN A 164 -24.18 1.92 -8.37
CA ASN A 164 -25.05 0.74 -8.28
C ASN A 164 -24.49 -0.49 -9.02
N SER A 165 -23.52 -0.32 -9.91
CA SER A 165 -22.94 -1.40 -10.71
C SER A 165 -22.16 -2.41 -9.84
N LYS A 166 -22.13 -3.67 -10.29
CA LYS A 166 -21.34 -4.73 -9.64
C LYS A 166 -19.85 -4.38 -9.61
N ARG A 167 -19.32 -3.81 -10.71
CA ARG A 167 -17.92 -3.37 -10.84
C ARG A 167 -17.55 -2.30 -9.81
N TYR A 168 -18.37 -1.26 -9.66
CA TYR A 168 -18.15 -0.22 -8.65
C TYR A 168 -18.18 -0.80 -7.23
N LYS A 169 -19.19 -1.62 -6.90
CA LYS A 169 -19.29 -2.23 -5.56
C LYS A 169 -18.09 -3.12 -5.24
N ARG A 170 -17.60 -3.90 -6.21
CA ARG A 170 -16.38 -4.71 -6.09
C ARG A 170 -15.15 -3.84 -5.80
N ALA A 171 -14.96 -2.79 -6.60
CA ALA A 171 -13.85 -1.85 -6.40
C ALA A 171 -13.96 -1.10 -5.06
N GLN A 172 -15.15 -0.67 -4.65
CA GLN A 172 -15.39 -0.01 -3.36
C GLN A 172 -15.06 -0.94 -2.19
N ARG A 173 -15.37 -2.23 -2.30
CA ARG A 173 -14.98 -3.24 -1.30
C ARG A 173 -13.46 -3.37 -1.22
N ASN A 174 -12.78 -3.53 -2.36
CA ASN A 174 -11.32 -3.62 -2.45
C ASN A 174 -10.64 -2.37 -1.86
N PHE A 175 -11.16 -1.19 -2.16
CA PHE A 175 -10.74 0.09 -1.60
C PHE A 175 -10.90 0.12 -0.07
N LEU A 176 -12.06 -0.27 0.44
CA LEU A 176 -12.33 -0.34 1.88
C LEU A 176 -11.35 -1.28 2.60
N GLN A 177 -11.12 -2.48 2.05
CA GLN A 177 -10.29 -3.51 2.67
C GLN A 177 -8.82 -3.12 2.73
N SER A 178 -8.31 -2.52 1.64
CA SER A 178 -6.94 -2.03 1.55
C SER A 178 -6.71 -0.77 2.39
N LEU A 179 -7.65 0.18 2.35
CA LEU A 179 -7.59 1.38 3.18
C LEU A 179 -7.55 1.02 4.67
N ALA A 180 -8.38 0.07 5.12
CA ALA A 180 -8.38 -0.37 6.51
C ALA A 180 -7.06 -1.03 6.92
N GLY A 181 -6.56 -1.96 6.10
CA GLY A 181 -5.28 -2.63 6.35
C GLY A 181 -4.12 -1.64 6.47
N TYR A 182 -3.90 -0.81 5.44
CA TYR A 182 -2.81 0.15 5.44
C TYR A 182 -2.97 1.25 6.50
N SER A 183 -4.19 1.63 6.90
CA SER A 183 -4.41 2.59 7.99
C SER A 183 -3.93 2.06 9.34
N ILE A 184 -4.25 0.79 9.66
CA ILE A 184 -3.76 0.15 10.89
C ILE A 184 -2.24 0.01 10.87
N VAL A 185 -1.67 -0.47 9.76
CA VAL A 185 -0.22 -0.61 9.63
C VAL A 185 0.46 0.75 9.80
N SER A 186 0.00 1.77 9.08
CA SER A 186 0.58 3.13 9.12
C SER A 186 0.56 3.72 10.53
N TYR A 187 -0.54 3.54 11.26
CA TYR A 187 -0.63 3.99 12.65
C TYR A 187 0.37 3.26 13.56
N LEU A 188 0.40 1.92 13.51
CA LEU A 188 1.20 1.11 14.43
C LEU A 188 2.70 1.32 14.22
N ILE A 189 3.17 1.35 12.97
CA ILE A 189 4.59 1.60 12.66
C ILE A 189 4.93 3.09 12.62
N LYS A 190 3.95 3.98 12.84
CA LYS A 190 4.10 5.43 12.76
C LYS A 190 4.74 5.84 11.43
N LEU A 191 4.10 5.43 10.34
CA LEU A 191 4.52 5.72 8.99
C LEU A 191 4.21 7.19 8.65
N HIS A 192 5.25 7.93 8.29
CA HIS A 192 5.20 9.32 7.90
C HIS A 192 5.19 9.50 6.37
N ASP A 193 5.13 10.75 5.91
CA ASP A 193 5.19 11.14 4.49
C ASP A 193 4.07 10.48 3.67
N ARG A 194 2.84 10.45 4.22
CA ARG A 194 1.68 9.82 3.57
C ARG A 194 0.90 10.83 2.71
N HIS A 195 1.50 11.20 1.59
CA HIS A 195 0.87 12.05 0.56
C HIS A 195 0.36 11.23 -0.65
N ASN A 196 -0.39 11.88 -1.55
CA ASN A 196 -0.98 11.23 -2.75
C ASN A 196 0.04 10.61 -3.72
N GLY A 197 1.33 10.92 -3.58
CA GLY A 197 2.41 10.31 -4.37
C GLY A 197 2.85 8.95 -3.84
N ASN A 198 2.72 8.72 -2.54
CA ASN A 198 3.13 7.50 -1.84
C ASN A 198 1.96 6.52 -1.62
N VAL A 199 0.77 6.87 -2.09
CA VAL A 199 -0.42 6.02 -2.12
C VAL A 199 -0.76 5.77 -3.58
N LEU A 200 -0.83 4.50 -3.96
CA LEU A 200 -1.17 4.04 -5.30
C LEU A 200 -2.55 3.39 -5.29
N MET A 201 -3.20 3.35 -6.44
CA MET A 201 -4.42 2.60 -6.68
C MET A 201 -4.21 1.63 -7.84
N ASP A 202 -4.58 0.36 -7.64
CA ASP A 202 -4.55 -0.64 -8.70
C ASP A 202 -5.83 -0.61 -9.58
N LEU A 203 -5.82 -1.38 -10.67
CA LEU A 203 -6.96 -1.49 -11.59
C LEU A 203 -8.21 -2.13 -10.97
N ASN A 204 -8.11 -2.69 -9.76
CA ASN A 204 -9.21 -3.32 -9.04
C ASN A 204 -9.76 -2.44 -7.91
N GLY A 205 -9.18 -1.25 -7.70
CA GLY A 205 -9.57 -0.30 -6.65
C GLY A 205 -8.90 -0.49 -5.30
N HIS A 206 -7.88 -1.36 -5.17
CA HIS A 206 -7.08 -1.45 -3.95
C HIS A 206 -6.13 -0.26 -3.82
N LEU A 207 -5.93 0.20 -2.60
CA LEU A 207 -4.85 1.11 -2.24
C LEU A 207 -3.57 0.34 -1.90
N LEU A 208 -2.43 0.85 -2.37
CA LEU A 208 -1.11 0.34 -2.04
C LEU A 208 -0.26 1.47 -1.48
N HIS A 209 0.35 1.30 -0.31
CA HIS A 209 1.33 2.25 0.20
C HIS A 209 2.73 1.85 -0.27
N ILE A 210 3.50 2.82 -0.76
CA ILE A 210 4.90 2.67 -1.13
C ILE A 210 5.78 3.61 -0.31
N ASP A 211 7.09 3.43 -0.42
CA ASP A 211 8.11 4.27 0.24
C ASP A 211 7.97 4.28 1.78
N PHE A 212 8.45 3.23 2.42
CA PHE A 212 8.43 3.09 3.88
C PHE A 212 9.69 3.65 4.57
N GLY A 213 10.42 4.57 3.93
CA GLY A 213 11.66 5.10 4.50
C GLY A 213 11.46 5.86 5.82
N PHE A 214 10.30 6.51 6.00
CA PHE A 214 10.05 7.38 7.15
C PHE A 214 9.07 6.73 8.14
N MET A 215 9.57 5.94 9.08
CA MET A 215 8.75 5.24 10.07
C MET A 215 9.35 5.23 11.48
N LEU A 216 8.56 4.81 12.47
CA LEU A 216 8.94 4.65 13.88
C LEU A 216 9.43 5.96 14.53
N GLY A 217 10.68 5.99 14.98
CA GLY A 217 11.29 7.12 15.69
C GLY A 217 11.66 8.30 14.80
N TYR A 218 11.39 8.20 13.49
CA TYR A 218 11.59 9.31 12.57
C TYR A 218 10.73 10.51 12.98
N SER A 219 11.32 11.71 13.02
CA SER A 219 10.64 12.92 13.49
C SER A 219 10.60 13.97 12.40
N HIS A 220 9.44 14.09 11.76
CA HIS A 220 9.08 15.24 10.93
C HIS A 220 7.80 15.87 11.48
N ARG A 221 7.89 17.12 11.93
CA ARG A 221 6.86 17.82 12.73
C ARG A 221 5.58 18.19 11.96
N LEU A 222 5.49 17.84 10.67
CA LEU A 222 4.48 18.37 9.75
C LEU A 222 3.21 17.53 9.66
N GLU A 223 3.30 16.20 9.81
CA GLU A 223 2.15 15.31 9.69
C GLU A 223 1.73 14.79 11.07
N ARG A 224 0.54 15.20 11.52
CA ARG A 224 0.00 14.84 12.84
C ARG A 224 -1.13 13.82 12.79
N SER A 225 -1.59 13.43 11.59
CA SER A 225 -2.67 12.46 11.45
C SER A 225 -2.16 11.04 11.75
N PRO A 226 -2.93 10.21 12.48
CA PRO A 226 -2.62 8.79 12.67
C PRO A 226 -2.40 8.02 11.36
N PHE A 227 -3.19 8.34 10.34
CA PHE A 227 -3.12 7.78 8.99
C PHE A 227 -3.84 8.70 7.99
N LYS A 228 -3.68 8.41 6.69
CA LYS A 228 -4.30 9.19 5.61
C LYS A 228 -5.76 8.76 5.42
N LEU A 229 -6.70 9.61 5.82
CA LEU A 229 -8.13 9.45 5.55
C LEU A 229 -8.71 10.77 5.04
N THR A 230 -8.66 10.97 3.73
CA THR A 230 -9.11 12.22 3.11
C THR A 230 -10.63 12.24 2.94
N LYS A 231 -11.20 13.43 2.72
CA LYS A 231 -12.62 13.57 2.38
C LYS A 231 -12.98 12.72 1.15
N ASP A 232 -12.16 12.74 0.11
CA ASP A 232 -12.39 11.96 -1.12
C ASP A 232 -12.48 10.45 -0.83
N PHE A 233 -11.67 9.94 0.10
CA PHE A 233 -11.72 8.54 0.51
C PHE A 233 -13.04 8.24 1.24
N VAL A 234 -13.48 9.13 2.12
CA VAL A 234 -14.76 9.01 2.83
C VAL A 234 -15.94 9.08 1.85
N GLU A 235 -15.88 9.92 0.81
CA GLU A 235 -16.90 9.99 -0.24
C GLU A 235 -16.98 8.71 -1.08
N ILE A 236 -15.83 8.09 -1.40
CA ILE A 236 -15.81 6.75 -2.04
C ILE A 236 -16.50 5.73 -1.14
N LEU A 237 -16.30 5.80 0.19
CA LEU A 237 -17.01 4.97 1.17
C LEU A 237 -18.48 5.41 1.41
N GLY A 238 -19.01 6.36 0.64
CA GLY A 238 -20.41 6.79 0.71
C GLY A 238 -20.74 7.79 1.82
N GLY A 239 -19.73 8.40 2.45
CA GLY A 239 -19.89 9.37 3.53
C GLY A 239 -19.83 8.76 4.93
N PRO A 240 -19.63 9.61 5.97
CA PRO A 240 -19.36 9.15 7.34
C PRO A 240 -20.54 8.41 8.00
N TYR A 241 -21.76 8.61 7.51
CA TYR A 241 -22.97 7.97 8.05
C TYR A 241 -23.43 6.75 7.24
N SER A 242 -22.68 6.37 6.20
CA SER A 242 -23.07 5.28 5.29
C SER A 242 -22.88 3.89 5.92
N LYS A 243 -23.63 2.90 5.43
CA LYS A 243 -23.42 1.49 5.81
C LYS A 243 -22.00 1.02 5.46
N THR A 244 -21.46 1.46 4.31
CA THR A 244 -20.11 1.11 3.86
C THR A 244 -19.04 1.68 4.79
N PHE A 245 -19.21 2.92 5.27
CA PHE A 245 -18.28 3.52 6.23
C PHE A 245 -18.37 2.87 7.62
N GLN A 246 -19.57 2.43 8.04
CA GLN A 246 -19.70 1.60 9.25
C GLN A 246 -18.98 0.26 9.10
N THR A 247 -19.02 -0.37 7.92
CA THR A 247 -18.23 -1.58 7.62
C THR A 247 -16.73 -1.29 7.70
N PHE A 248 -16.27 -0.16 7.17
CA PHE A 248 -14.88 0.29 7.32
C PHE A 248 -14.46 0.40 8.79
N ARG A 249 -15.26 1.06 9.64
CA ARG A 249 -15.01 1.15 11.09
C ARG A 249 -14.89 -0.22 11.75
N ARG A 250 -15.84 -1.13 11.47
CA ARG A 250 -15.81 -2.50 12.01
C ARG A 250 -14.59 -3.28 11.53
N LEU A 251 -14.15 -3.08 10.30
CA LEU A 251 -12.95 -3.73 9.77
C LEU A 251 -11.68 -3.19 10.43
N MET A 252 -11.59 -1.88 10.64
CA MET A 252 -10.52 -1.22 11.41
C MET A 252 -10.45 -1.75 12.85
N GLU A 253 -11.60 -1.93 13.52
CA GLU A 253 -11.65 -2.57 14.84
C GLU A 253 -11.08 -3.99 14.83
N LYS A 254 -11.55 -4.83 13.90
CA LYS A 254 -11.08 -6.22 13.79
C LYS A 254 -9.58 -6.29 13.52
N ALA A 255 -9.08 -5.47 12.59
CA ALA A 255 -7.66 -5.42 12.26
C ALA A 255 -6.81 -4.91 13.44
N TYR A 256 -7.25 -3.87 14.15
CA TYR A 256 -6.51 -3.37 15.31
C TYR A 256 -6.47 -4.39 16.46
N ILE A 257 -7.58 -5.10 16.72
CA ILE A 257 -7.64 -6.16 17.74
C ILE A 257 -6.73 -7.33 17.36
N ALA A 258 -6.75 -7.76 16.10
CA ALA A 258 -5.86 -8.81 15.59
C ALA A 258 -4.38 -8.41 15.77
N ALA A 259 -4.01 -7.19 15.37
CA ALA A 259 -2.68 -6.66 15.57
C ALA A 259 -2.29 -6.58 17.06
N ASN A 260 -3.20 -6.16 17.95
CA ASN A 260 -2.98 -6.15 19.41
C ASN A 260 -2.69 -7.55 19.96
N LYS A 261 -3.42 -8.59 19.52
CA LYS A 261 -3.19 -9.97 19.98
C LYS A 261 -1.78 -10.47 19.65
N HIS A 262 -1.22 -10.02 18.52
CA HIS A 262 0.10 -10.41 18.01
C HIS A 262 1.20 -9.36 18.25
N HIS A 263 0.98 -8.37 19.13
CA HIS A 263 1.91 -7.25 19.34
C HIS A 263 3.35 -7.70 19.67
N LYS A 264 3.53 -8.83 20.38
CA LYS A 264 4.85 -9.35 20.75
C LYS A 264 5.70 -9.72 19.53
N GLU A 265 5.09 -10.29 18.48
CA GLU A 265 5.81 -10.66 17.24
C GLU A 265 6.30 -9.41 16.51
N ILE A 266 5.43 -8.40 16.37
CA ILE A 266 5.78 -7.13 15.72
C ILE A 266 6.86 -6.37 16.51
N ILE A 267 6.76 -6.36 17.84
CA ILE A 267 7.75 -5.70 18.70
C ILE A 267 9.08 -6.43 18.63
N LEU A 268 9.10 -7.77 18.67
CA LEU A 268 10.33 -8.55 18.53
C LEU A 268 11.01 -8.28 17.19
N LEU A 269 10.24 -8.19 16.10
CA LEU A 269 10.78 -7.82 14.79
C LEU A 269 11.47 -6.45 14.83
N ALA A 270 10.83 -5.45 15.45
CA ALA A 270 11.43 -4.13 15.62
C ALA A 270 12.71 -4.17 16.49
N GLU A 271 12.70 -4.96 17.58
CA GLU A 271 13.83 -5.14 18.49
C GLU A 271 15.04 -5.76 17.77
N LEU A 272 14.84 -6.85 17.03
CA LEU A 272 15.91 -7.53 16.28
C LEU A 272 16.56 -6.59 15.26
N MET A 273 15.75 -5.83 14.55
CA MET A 273 16.22 -4.91 13.50
C MET A 273 16.92 -3.69 14.08
N SER A 274 16.58 -3.29 15.32
CA SER A 274 17.28 -2.22 16.05
C SER A 274 18.71 -2.59 16.46
N VAL A 275 19.06 -3.88 16.54
CA VAL A 275 20.40 -4.34 16.91
C VAL A 275 21.36 -4.26 15.72
N GLY A 276 20.87 -4.49 14.50
CA GLY A 276 21.69 -4.58 13.29
C GLY A 276 22.00 -3.26 12.58
N ASP A 277 21.30 -2.15 12.92
CA ASP A 277 21.44 -0.89 12.19
C ASP A 277 21.41 0.34 13.12
N SER A 278 22.53 0.59 13.80
CA SER A 278 22.72 1.77 14.68
C SER A 278 22.69 3.11 13.94
N THR A 279 22.77 3.09 12.60
CA THR A 279 22.71 4.29 11.74
C THR A 279 21.31 4.62 11.23
N SER A 280 20.32 3.78 11.51
CA SER A 280 18.98 3.95 10.96
C SER A 280 18.24 5.12 11.63
N GLU A 281 17.78 6.07 10.80
CA GLU A 281 16.93 7.19 11.22
C GLU A 281 15.62 6.72 11.92
N CYS A 282 15.15 5.50 11.64
CA CYS A 282 13.97 4.92 12.31
C CYS A 282 14.17 4.76 13.83
N PHE A 283 15.42 4.71 14.32
CA PHE A 283 15.76 4.56 15.73
C PHE A 283 16.49 5.78 16.31
N ALA A 284 16.47 6.92 15.61
CA ALA A 284 17.19 8.13 16.00
C ALA A 284 16.82 8.66 17.41
N GLY A 285 15.56 8.47 17.86
CA GLY A 285 15.09 8.82 19.20
C GLY A 285 15.60 7.91 20.34
N GLY A 286 16.42 6.91 20.02
CA GLY A 286 16.91 5.91 20.96
C GLY A 286 16.08 4.63 20.92
N ARG A 287 16.76 3.49 20.75
CA ARG A 287 16.14 2.17 20.56
C ARG A 287 15.06 1.86 21.58
N ARG A 288 15.37 1.99 22.87
CA ARG A 288 14.44 1.71 23.97
C ARG A 288 13.17 2.55 23.87
N TRP A 289 13.32 3.86 23.65
CA TRP A 289 12.20 4.78 23.54
C TRP A 289 11.30 4.45 22.34
N VAL A 290 11.90 4.17 21.17
CA VAL A 290 11.14 3.81 19.96
C VAL A 290 10.36 2.51 20.14
N ILE A 291 10.97 1.50 20.78
CA ILE A 291 10.32 0.22 21.06
C ILE A 291 9.19 0.39 22.09
N ASP A 292 9.41 1.20 23.14
CA ASP A 292 8.38 1.49 24.14
C ASP A 292 7.20 2.26 23.51
N GLU A 293 7.47 3.25 22.65
CA GLU A 293 6.42 3.98 21.92
C GLU A 293 5.64 3.05 20.97
N LEU A 294 6.32 2.15 20.27
CA LEU A 294 5.69 1.12 19.44
C LEU A 294 4.78 0.22 20.29
N ARG A 295 5.28 -0.28 21.42
CA ARG A 295 4.54 -1.12 22.35
C ARG A 295 3.28 -0.42 22.87
N ASP A 296 3.39 0.86 23.24
CA ASP A 296 2.27 1.65 23.75
C ASP A 296 1.14 1.82 22.72
N ARG A 297 1.47 1.95 21.42
CA ARG A 297 0.48 2.03 20.34
C ARG A 297 -0.36 0.78 20.18
N PHE A 298 0.16 -0.40 20.55
CA PHE A 298 -0.63 -1.61 20.59
C PHE A 298 -1.59 -1.65 21.79
N ARG A 299 -1.33 -0.88 22.87
CA ARG A 299 -2.11 -0.90 24.11
C ARG A 299 -2.24 -2.32 24.70
N PRO A 300 -1.12 -2.97 25.06
CA PRO A 300 -1.14 -4.32 25.63
C PRO A 300 -2.01 -4.38 26.89
N GLY A 301 -2.78 -5.46 27.04
CA GLY A 301 -3.66 -5.68 28.19
C GLY A 301 -4.94 -4.82 28.22
N ALA A 302 -5.16 -3.93 27.25
CA ALA A 302 -6.43 -3.21 27.13
C ALA A 302 -7.56 -4.16 26.73
N SER A 303 -8.77 -3.94 27.28
CA SER A 303 -9.94 -4.72 26.89
C SER A 303 -10.40 -4.39 25.47
N THR A 304 -11.04 -5.35 24.80
CA THR A 304 -11.62 -5.16 23.46
C THR A 304 -12.49 -3.90 23.37
N ARG A 305 -13.27 -3.59 24.41
CA ARG A 305 -14.07 -2.35 24.46
C ARG A 305 -13.20 -1.09 24.36
N ARG A 306 -12.09 -1.03 25.11
CA ARG A 306 -11.16 0.12 25.08
C ARG A 306 -10.44 0.23 23.74
N LEU A 307 -10.04 -0.90 23.14
CA LEU A 307 -9.42 -0.93 21.81
C LEU A 307 -10.38 -0.38 20.74
N LYS A 308 -11.66 -0.78 20.79
CA LYS A 308 -12.71 -0.27 19.89
C LYS A 308 -12.94 1.23 20.04
N VAL A 309 -13.03 1.74 21.26
CA VAL A 309 -13.16 3.19 21.49
C VAL A 309 -11.96 3.93 20.89
N HIS A 310 -10.75 3.48 21.22
CA HIS A 310 -9.52 4.11 20.73
C HIS A 310 -9.43 4.17 19.20
N ILE A 311 -9.71 3.07 18.49
CA ILE A 311 -9.65 3.07 17.02
C ILE A 311 -10.74 3.95 16.39
N ASN A 312 -11.93 4.01 16.97
CA ASN A 312 -13.00 4.88 16.50
C ASN A 312 -12.63 6.37 16.70
N ASP A 313 -12.06 6.73 17.85
CA ASP A 313 -11.55 8.08 18.11
C ASP A 313 -10.45 8.48 17.12
N MET A 314 -9.57 7.55 16.76
CA MET A 314 -8.55 7.79 15.73
C MET A 314 -9.14 7.99 14.33
N ILE A 315 -10.19 7.25 13.97
CA ILE A 315 -10.90 7.45 12.70
C ILE A 315 -11.52 8.85 12.67
N ASP A 316 -12.19 9.27 13.74
CA ASP A 316 -12.75 10.62 13.88
C ASP A 316 -11.69 11.71 13.77
N TRP A 317 -10.55 11.52 14.44
CA TRP A 317 -9.44 12.44 14.36
C TRP A 317 -8.86 12.54 12.93
N SER A 318 -8.63 11.40 12.27
CA SER A 318 -8.08 11.37 10.92
C SER A 318 -9.02 11.98 9.88
N MET A 319 -10.34 11.80 10.00
CA MET A 319 -11.32 12.45 9.12
C MET A 319 -11.31 13.98 9.25
N GLY A 320 -11.21 14.48 10.49
CA GLY A 320 -11.24 15.91 10.79
C GLY A 320 -9.92 16.64 10.54
N ASN A 321 -8.86 15.95 10.13
CA ASN A 321 -7.53 16.51 10.19
C ASN A 321 -7.19 17.38 8.96
N TYR A 322 -7.24 18.70 9.15
CA TYR A 322 -6.79 19.66 8.13
C TYR A 322 -5.30 19.51 7.78
N THR A 323 -4.48 18.94 8.68
CA THR A 323 -3.02 18.84 8.47
C THR A 323 -2.66 17.94 7.29
N THR A 324 -3.43 16.87 7.01
CA THR A 324 -3.23 16.04 5.81
C THR A 324 -3.44 16.85 4.53
N ARG A 325 -4.47 17.73 4.50
CA ARG A 325 -4.69 18.64 3.36
C ARG A 325 -3.60 19.68 3.22
N CYS A 326 -3.13 20.24 4.34
CA CYS A 326 -2.01 21.17 4.34
C CYS A 326 -0.71 20.50 3.89
N TYR A 327 -0.50 19.23 4.24
CA TYR A 327 0.66 18.46 3.83
C TYR A 327 0.61 18.11 2.35
N ASP A 328 -0.53 17.63 1.83
CA ASP A 328 -0.72 17.43 0.38
C ASP A 328 -0.53 18.77 -0.38
N ARG A 329 -1.02 19.89 0.18
CA ARG A 329 -0.79 21.23 -0.41
C ARG A 329 0.67 21.65 -0.36
N TYR A 330 1.39 21.37 0.73
CA TYR A 330 2.83 21.62 0.83
C TYR A 330 3.59 20.80 -0.22
N GLN A 331 3.28 19.50 -0.33
CA GLN A 331 3.84 18.61 -1.34
C GLN A 331 3.54 19.09 -2.77
N ARG A 332 2.33 19.62 -3.01
CA ARG A 332 1.99 20.27 -4.29
C ARG A 332 2.82 21.51 -4.57
N CYS A 333 2.94 22.42 -3.59
CA CYS A 333 3.65 23.68 -3.76
C CYS A 333 5.17 23.50 -3.89
N VAL A 334 5.78 22.61 -3.11
CA VAL A 334 7.24 22.45 -3.05
C VAL A 334 7.72 21.39 -4.02
N ASN A 335 6.93 20.32 -4.23
CA ASN A 335 7.38 19.11 -4.91
C ASN A 335 6.56 18.81 -6.17
N GLY A 336 5.53 19.60 -6.47
CA GLY A 336 4.69 19.42 -7.65
C GLY A 336 3.79 18.18 -7.60
N ILE A 337 3.52 17.64 -6.41
CA ILE A 337 2.72 16.42 -6.22
C ILE A 337 1.25 16.79 -5.97
N TRP A 338 0.35 16.38 -6.85
CA TRP A 338 -1.05 16.84 -6.90
C TRP A 338 -2.04 16.10 -5.99
#